data_AF-A0A239C5P8-F1
#
_entry.id   AF-A0A239C5P8-F1
#
_cell.length_a   1.000
_cell.length_b   1.000
_cell.length_c   1.000
_cell.angle_alpha   90.00
_cell.angle_beta   90.00
_cell.angle_gamma   90.00
#
_symmetry.space_group_name_H-M   'P 1'
#
loop_
_entity.id
_entity.type
_entity.pdbx_description
1 polymer ?
#
loop_
_entity_poly.entity_id
_entity_poly.type
_entity_poly.pdbx_seq_one_letter_code
_entity_poly.pdbx_strand_id
1 'polypeptide(L)'
;MLRFFDAMRAGTLLSPAMFRLATSVGATPWYGMGFVVNSGRDRSWGHGGNAYGMDVAAHHFSTVDTSFICLATRDMVCNRLIFAWNLRTFPPQD
;
A
#
# COMPACT_ATOMS: atom_id res chain seq x y z
N MET A 1 7.02 10.14 -2.64
CA MET A 1 6.46 8.77 -2.52
C MET A 1 6.61 7.96 -3.79
N LEU A 2 6.37 8.48 -5.00
CA LEU A 2 6.59 7.72 -6.26
C LEU A 2 8.01 7.13 -6.34
N ARG A 3 9.04 7.96 -6.16
CA ARG A 3 10.45 7.53 -6.14
C ARG A 3 10.76 6.44 -5.10
N PHE A 4 10.01 6.38 -4.00
CA PHE A 4 10.18 5.33 -2.99
C PHE A 4 9.70 3.99 -3.54
N PHE A 5 8.51 3.95 -4.14
CA PHE A 5 8.01 2.73 -4.79
C PHE A 5 8.93 2.26 -5.91
N ASP A 6 9.42 3.18 -6.75
CA ASP A 6 10.34 2.85 -7.83
C ASP A 6 11.65 2.27 -7.28
N ALA A 7 12.23 2.88 -6.25
CA ALA A 7 13.48 2.42 -5.64
C ALA A 7 13.33 1.09 -4.87
N MET A 8 12.17 0.85 -4.24
CA MET A 8 11.85 -0.45 -3.63
C MET A 8 11.76 -1.54 -4.69
N ARG A 9 10.99 -1.29 -5.78
CA ARG A 9 10.79 -2.25 -6.88
C ARG A 9 12.07 -2.51 -7.68
N ALA A 10 12.91 -1.50 -7.85
CA ALA A 10 14.21 -1.63 -8.49
C ALA A 10 15.26 -2.36 -7.61
N GLY A 11 14.91 -2.71 -6.36
CA GLY A 11 15.83 -3.35 -5.43
C GLY A 11 16.94 -2.43 -4.91
N THR A 12 16.79 -1.11 -5.07
CA THR A 12 17.77 -0.11 -4.63
C THR A 12 17.75 0.05 -3.11
N LEU A 13 16.56 0.04 -2.51
CA LEU A 13 16.40 0.21 -1.06
C LEU A 13 16.54 -1.11 -0.30
N LEU A 14 16.10 -2.22 -0.89
CA LEU A 14 16.18 -3.55 -0.32
C LEU A 14 16.56 -4.54 -1.43
N SER A 15 17.39 -5.53 -1.11
CA SER A 15 17.61 -6.65 -2.02
C SER A 15 16.26 -7.34 -2.35
N PRO A 16 16.13 -8.03 -3.49
CA PRO A 16 14.89 -8.71 -3.85
C PRO A 16 14.39 -9.69 -2.77
N ALA A 17 15.32 -10.35 -2.05
CA ALA A 17 14.97 -11.24 -0.94
C ALA A 17 14.41 -10.49 0.27
N MET A 18 15.04 -9.36 0.64
CA MET A 18 14.56 -8.52 1.74
C MET A 18 13.25 -7.81 1.40
N PHE A 19 13.07 -7.38 0.15
CA PHE A 19 11.81 -6.81 -0.31
C PHE A 19 10.66 -7.81 -0.16
N ARG A 20 10.83 -9.04 -0.66
CA ARG A 20 9.82 -10.10 -0.50
C ARG A 20 9.49 -10.36 0.97
N LEU A 21 10.50 -10.40 1.84
CA LEU A 21 10.28 -10.60 3.27
C LEU A 21 9.50 -9.42 3.89
N ALA A 22 9.86 -8.18 3.54
CA ALA A 22 9.24 -6.99 4.10
C ALA A 22 7.77 -6.84 3.69
N THR A 23 7.44 -7.21 2.46
CA THR A 23 6.08 -7.14 1.91
C THR A 23 5.31 -8.46 1.98
N SER A 24 5.77 -9.41 2.78
CA SER A 24 5.01 -10.62 3.12
C SER A 24 4.32 -10.44 4.45
N VAL A 25 3.15 -11.05 4.60
CA VAL A 25 2.44 -11.08 5.89
C VAL A 25 3.28 -11.80 6.94
N GLY A 26 3.36 -11.22 8.14
CA GLY A 26 4.00 -11.84 9.30
C GLY A 26 3.00 -12.61 10.15
N ALA A 27 3.23 -12.62 11.47
CA ALA A 27 2.27 -13.20 12.43
C ALA A 27 0.91 -12.47 12.44
N THR A 28 0.89 -11.20 12.02
CA THR A 28 -0.35 -10.46 11.78
C THR A 28 -0.73 -10.61 10.29
N PRO A 29 -1.91 -11.17 9.96
CA PRO A 29 -2.23 -11.65 8.61
C PRO A 29 -2.45 -10.54 7.56
N TRP A 30 -2.33 -9.27 7.95
CA TRP A 30 -2.45 -8.09 7.10
C TRP A 30 -1.23 -7.16 7.20
N TYR A 31 -0.16 -7.57 7.89
CA TYR A 31 0.98 -6.71 8.18
C TYR A 31 2.33 -7.45 8.07
N GLY A 32 3.29 -6.83 7.39
CA GLY A 32 4.67 -7.29 7.24
C GLY A 32 5.65 -6.47 8.09
N MET A 33 6.88 -6.30 7.60
CA MET A 33 7.90 -5.51 8.32
C MET A 33 7.74 -4.01 8.04
N GLY A 34 6.71 -3.40 8.62
CA GLY A 34 6.42 -1.96 8.42
C GLY A 34 5.51 -1.68 7.22
N PHE A 35 4.90 -2.71 6.64
CA PHE A 35 3.97 -2.59 5.52
C PHE A 35 2.62 -3.21 5.89
N VAL A 36 1.54 -2.48 5.60
CA VAL A 36 0.22 -3.08 5.42
C VAL A 36 0.23 -3.87 4.12
N VAL A 37 -0.13 -5.15 4.20
CA VAL A 37 -0.03 -6.10 3.09
C VAL A 37 -1.40 -6.72 2.85
N ASN A 38 -1.85 -6.65 1.60
CA ASN A 38 -2.93 -7.49 1.10
C ASN A 38 -2.33 -8.58 0.22
N SER A 39 -2.53 -9.84 0.57
CA SER A 39 -2.02 -11.02 -0.16
C SER A 39 -3.03 -11.62 -1.14
N GLY A 40 -4.29 -11.15 -1.09
CA GLY A 40 -5.42 -11.63 -1.88
C GLY A 40 -5.43 -11.16 -3.34
N ARG A 41 -6.63 -11.05 -3.91
CA ARG A 41 -6.84 -10.68 -5.32
C ARG A 41 -6.33 -9.28 -5.64
N ASP A 42 -6.53 -8.35 -4.72
CA ASP A 42 -6.08 -6.97 -4.76
C ASP A 42 -4.70 -6.83 -4.08
N ARG A 43 -3.76 -7.70 -4.48
CA ARG A 43 -2.43 -7.79 -3.88
C ARG A 43 -1.76 -6.42 -3.86
N SER A 44 -1.44 -5.96 -2.66
CA SER A 44 -0.81 -4.67 -2.46
C SER A 44 0.08 -4.65 -1.23
N TRP A 45 1.01 -3.70 -1.22
CA TRP A 45 1.85 -3.40 -0.07
C TRP A 45 2.04 -1.90 0.02
N GLY A 46 2.14 -1.39 1.25
CA GLY A 46 2.20 0.04 1.47
C GLY A 46 2.00 0.38 2.94
N HIS A 47 1.67 1.64 3.21
CA HIS A 47 1.26 2.06 4.54
C HIS A 47 0.40 3.32 4.47
N GLY A 48 -0.53 3.43 5.42
CA GLY A 48 -1.26 4.67 5.70
C GLY A 48 -0.54 5.52 6.76
N GLY A 49 -1.10 6.66 7.11
CA GLY A 49 -0.57 7.42 8.24
C GLY A 49 -1.48 8.59 8.54
N ASN A 50 -1.64 8.86 9.81
CA ASN A 50 -2.52 9.91 10.29
C ASN A 50 -1.84 10.72 11.39
N ALA A 51 -2.06 12.02 11.33
CA ALA A 51 -1.79 12.98 12.38
C ALA A 51 -2.95 13.98 12.41
N TYR A 52 -3.09 14.78 13.46
CA TYR A 52 -4.18 15.75 13.52
C TYR A 52 -4.17 16.70 12.31
N GLY A 53 -5.26 16.68 11.54
CA GLY A 53 -5.42 17.47 10.33
C GLY A 53 -4.69 16.91 9.10
N MET A 54 -4.13 15.70 9.16
CA MET A 54 -3.33 15.11 8.08
C MET A 54 -3.65 13.63 7.88
N ASP A 55 -3.79 13.22 6.62
CA ASP A 55 -3.99 11.83 6.25
C ASP A 55 -3.13 11.46 5.03
N VAL A 56 -2.51 10.29 5.06
CA VAL A 56 -1.73 9.74 3.95
C VAL A 56 -2.12 8.28 3.72
N ALA A 57 -2.18 7.88 2.46
CA ALA A 57 -2.24 6.49 2.06
C ALA A 57 -1.32 6.29 0.85
N ALA A 58 -0.34 5.40 0.98
CA ALA A 58 0.61 5.09 -0.08
C ALA A 58 0.72 3.58 -0.23
N HIS A 59 0.20 3.03 -1.32
CA HIS A 59 0.23 1.59 -1.62
C HIS A 59 0.60 1.33 -3.07
N HIS A 60 1.34 0.26 -3.31
CA HIS A 60 1.54 -0.30 -4.64
C HIS A 60 0.69 -1.56 -4.83
N PHE A 61 -0.18 -1.55 -5.84
CA PHE A 61 -1.06 -2.65 -6.22
C PHE A 61 -0.42 -3.43 -7.36
N SER A 62 0.19 -4.57 -7.02
CA SER A 62 0.99 -5.37 -7.95
C SER A 62 0.16 -6.03 -9.05
N THR A 63 -1.14 -6.23 -8.84
CA THR A 63 -2.02 -6.86 -9.84
C THR A 63 -2.38 -5.96 -11.02
N VAL A 64 -2.26 -4.64 -10.85
CA VAL A 64 -2.54 -3.63 -11.90
C VAL A 64 -1.35 -2.67 -12.09
N ASP A 65 -0.19 -3.06 -11.60
CA ASP A 65 1.07 -2.29 -11.60
C ASP A 65 0.90 -0.79 -11.28
N THR A 66 0.07 -0.46 -10.29
CA THR A 66 -0.30 0.93 -9.99
C THR A 66 0.06 1.31 -8.56
N SER A 67 0.71 2.46 -8.40
CA SER A 67 0.95 3.06 -7.08
C SER A 67 -0.14 4.09 -6.78
N PHE A 68 -0.94 3.83 -5.75
CA PHE A 68 -1.86 4.80 -5.17
C PHE A 68 -1.12 5.66 -4.16
N ILE A 69 -1.15 6.98 -4.33
CA ILE A 69 -0.52 7.94 -3.41
C ILE A 69 -1.53 9.07 -3.17
N CYS A 70 -1.96 9.20 -1.92
CA CYS A 70 -2.81 10.29 -1.47
C CYS A 70 -2.17 10.99 -0.26
N LEU A 71 -2.22 12.32 -0.27
CA LEU A 71 -1.90 13.17 0.87
C LEU A 71 -3.03 14.20 1.02
N ALA A 72 -3.56 14.37 2.22
CA ALA A 72 -4.63 15.31 2.50
C ALA A 72 -4.36 16.08 3.79
N THR A 73 -4.79 17.35 3.80
CA THR A 73 -4.80 18.24 4.97
C THR A 73 -6.12 18.14 5.74
N ARG A 74 -6.68 16.94 5.80
CA ARG A 74 -7.92 16.62 6.51
C ARG A 74 -7.94 15.15 6.89
N ASP A 75 -8.38 14.88 8.12
CA ASP A 75 -8.47 13.54 8.67
C ASP A 75 -9.31 12.60 7.78
N MET A 76 -8.84 11.36 7.66
CA MET A 76 -9.53 10.22 7.03
C MET A 76 -9.81 10.32 5.53
N VAL A 77 -9.38 11.38 4.85
CA VAL A 77 -9.66 11.57 3.41
C VAL A 77 -8.99 10.50 2.56
N CYS A 78 -7.70 10.24 2.77
CA CYS A 78 -6.94 9.27 1.99
C CYS A 78 -7.33 7.83 2.31
N ASN A 79 -7.63 7.52 3.57
CA ASN A 79 -8.16 6.23 3.98
C ASN A 79 -9.50 5.91 3.29
N ARG A 80 -10.40 6.90 3.19
CA ARG A 80 -11.67 6.72 2.46
C ARG A 80 -11.45 6.62 0.96
N LEU A 81 -10.55 7.43 0.40
CA LEU A 81 -10.30 7.45 -1.03
C LEU A 81 -9.66 6.15 -1.53
N ILE A 82 -8.68 5.59 -0.81
CA ILE A 82 -8.04 4.33 -1.20
C ILE A 82 -9.04 3.17 -1.15
N PHE A 83 -9.93 3.15 -0.17
CA PHE A 83 -11.00 2.14 -0.08
C PHE A 83 -11.97 2.25 -1.26
N ALA A 84 -12.46 3.46 -1.54
CA ALA A 84 -13.37 3.70 -2.67
C ALA A 84 -12.71 3.38 -4.03
N TRP A 85 -11.42 3.72 -4.18
CA TRP A 85 -10.65 3.38 -5.37
C TRP A 85 -10.47 1.87 -5.51
N ASN A 86 -10.11 1.17 -4.42
CA ASN A 86 -9.94 -0.28 -4.42
C ASN A 86 -11.21 -1.01 -4.85
N LEU A 87 -12.38 -0.66 -4.29
CA LEU A 87 -13.65 -1.27 -4.67
C LEU A 87 -14.03 -1.04 -6.14
N ARG A 88 -13.66 0.12 -6.71
CA ARG A 88 -13.89 0.40 -8.14
C ARG A 88 -12.95 -0.38 -9.05
N THR A 89 -11.69 -0.52 -8.66
CA THR A 89 -10.66 -1.23 -9.43
C THR A 89 -10.80 -2.76 -9.31
N PHE A 90 -11.20 -3.22 -8.13
CA PHE A 90 -11.34 -4.64 -7.79
C PHE A 90 -12.76 -4.92 -7.25
N PRO A 91 -13.79 -4.85 -8.11
CA PRO A 91 -15.17 -5.06 -7.66
C PRO A 91 -15.34 -6.46 -7.06
N PRO A 92 -16.18 -6.61 -6.01
CA PRO A 92 -16.59 -7.92 -5.51
C PRO A 92 -17.08 -8.81 -6.65
N GLN A 93 -16.84 -10.12 -6.56
CA GLN A 93 -17.46 -11.09 -7.44
C GLN A 93 -18.57 -11.75 -6.63
N ASP A 94 -19.76 -11.85 -7.22
CA ASP A 94 -20.92 -12.54 -6.62
C ASP A 94 -20.65 -14.04 -6.41
#